data_AF-A0AA88D5W4-F1
#
_entry.id   AF-A0AA88D5W4-F1
#
_cell.length_a   1.000
_cell.length_b   1.000
_cell.length_c   1.000
_cell.angle_alpha   90.00
_cell.angle_beta   90.00
_cell.angle_gamma   90.00
#
_symmetry.space_group_name_H-M   'P 1'
#
loop_
_entity.id
_entity.type
_entity.pdbx_description
1 polymer ?
#
loop_
_entity_poly.entity_id
_entity_poly.type
_entity_poly.pdbx_seq_one_letter_code
_entity_poly.pdbx_strand_id
1 'polypeptide(L)'
;MECIVSALAGSSDQLDEKMVTLKRKLQVLESKQDDVKEELKQVEYSFSTKKPRKEVHHWLAEVERLKTAVQQKEKEVHERRSWWGNQELRRSVDKLTTEVEELAEQSKFPRGLTLESHEREGVPIPTSSLIGETFQKNKSEILDCLMGDEDSVIGIYGMGGVGKTTLLTHIHNELLKRHISVSWVTVSQNFSIQKLQH
;
A
#
# COMPACT_ATOMS: atom_id res chain seq x y z
N MET A 1 -14.02 -27.71 -51.92
CA MET A 1 -12.95 -27.06 -51.13
C MET A 1 -13.36 -25.70 -50.57
N GLU A 2 -14.30 -24.97 -51.19
CA GLU A 2 -14.73 -23.64 -50.70
C GLU A 2 -15.48 -23.63 -49.35
N CYS A 3 -16.29 -24.66 -49.03
CA CYS A 3 -17.00 -24.72 -47.73
C CYS A 3 -16.10 -24.86 -46.49
N ILE A 4 -14.90 -25.42 -46.64
CA ILE A 4 -13.97 -25.59 -45.49
C ILE A 4 -13.25 -24.27 -45.22
N VAL A 5 -12.94 -23.50 -46.26
CA VAL A 5 -12.26 -22.20 -46.14
C VAL A 5 -13.18 -21.16 -45.48
N SER A 6 -14.48 -21.17 -45.77
CA SER A 6 -15.43 -20.23 -45.14
C SER A 6 -15.64 -20.50 -43.64
N ALA A 7 -15.66 -21.77 -43.21
CA ALA A 7 -15.79 -22.14 -41.80
C ALA A 7 -14.53 -21.81 -40.96
N LEU A 8 -13.34 -21.91 -41.58
CA LEU A 8 -12.06 -21.54 -40.95
C LEU A 8 -11.87 -20.02 -40.86
N ALA A 9 -12.35 -19.26 -41.84
CA ALA A 9 -12.30 -17.80 -41.84
C ALA A 9 -13.18 -17.20 -40.72
N GLY A 10 -14.44 -17.62 -40.60
CA GLY A 10 -15.34 -17.12 -39.53
C GLY A 10 -14.91 -17.50 -38.10
N SER A 11 -14.04 -18.49 -37.98
CA SER A 11 -13.41 -18.90 -36.73
C SER A 11 -12.25 -17.97 -36.31
N SER A 12 -11.55 -17.36 -37.27
CA SER A 12 -10.43 -16.46 -37.00
C SER A 12 -10.91 -15.14 -36.39
N ASP A 13 -11.87 -14.49 -37.05
CA ASP A 13 -12.41 -13.19 -36.65
C ASP A 13 -12.99 -13.21 -35.23
N GLN A 14 -13.60 -14.32 -34.83
CA GLN A 14 -14.17 -14.49 -33.50
C GLN A 14 -13.11 -14.56 -32.38
N LEU A 15 -11.93 -15.13 -32.64
CA LEU A 15 -10.87 -15.18 -31.63
C LEU A 15 -10.17 -13.81 -31.50
N ASP A 16 -9.98 -13.10 -32.62
CA ASP A 16 -9.41 -11.76 -32.62
C ASP A 16 -10.32 -10.77 -31.88
N GLU A 17 -11.64 -10.84 -32.11
CA GLU A 17 -12.63 -10.04 -31.37
C GLU A 17 -12.60 -10.32 -29.86
N LYS A 18 -12.47 -11.59 -29.47
CA LYS A 18 -12.35 -11.99 -28.06
C LYS A 18 -11.07 -11.46 -27.42
N MET A 19 -9.94 -11.53 -28.13
CA MET A 19 -8.67 -10.97 -27.64
C MET A 19 -8.75 -9.45 -27.48
N VAL A 20 -9.35 -8.73 -28.44
CA VAL A 20 -9.61 -7.29 -28.33
C VAL A 20 -10.48 -6.99 -27.10
N THR A 21 -11.52 -7.78 -26.89
CA THR A 21 -12.42 -7.65 -25.73
C THR A 21 -11.69 -7.87 -24.40
N LEU A 22 -10.85 -8.91 -24.32
CA LEU A 22 -10.00 -9.20 -23.16
C LEU A 22 -9.08 -8.02 -22.84
N LYS A 23 -8.38 -7.48 -23.84
CA LYS A 23 -7.48 -6.32 -23.65
C LYS A 23 -8.22 -5.10 -23.14
N ARG A 24 -9.39 -4.79 -23.71
CA ARG A 24 -10.21 -3.66 -23.25
C ARG A 24 -10.63 -3.83 -21.78
N LYS A 25 -11.03 -5.04 -21.37
CA LYS A 25 -11.39 -5.33 -19.98
C LYS A 25 -10.18 -5.27 -19.05
N LEU A 26 -9.03 -5.76 -19.50
CA LEU A 26 -7.77 -5.66 -18.75
C LEU A 26 -7.39 -4.20 -18.50
N GLN A 27 -7.51 -3.33 -19.51
CA GLN A 27 -7.23 -1.91 -19.37
C GLN A 27 -8.10 -1.24 -18.29
N VAL A 28 -9.39 -1.61 -18.22
CA VAL A 28 -10.28 -1.11 -17.14
C VAL A 28 -9.82 -1.61 -15.77
N LEU A 29 -9.38 -2.86 -15.68
CA LEU A 29 -8.84 -3.42 -14.44
C LEU A 29 -7.52 -2.74 -14.02
N GLU A 30 -6.66 -2.40 -14.99
CA GLU A 30 -5.42 -1.65 -14.76
C GLU A 30 -5.71 -0.24 -14.21
N SER A 31 -6.67 0.49 -14.77
CA SER A 31 -7.06 1.80 -14.23
C SER A 31 -7.51 1.70 -12.76
N LYS A 32 -8.32 0.69 -12.43
CA LYS A 32 -8.72 0.42 -11.04
C LYS A 32 -7.53 0.06 -10.14
N GLN A 33 -6.56 -0.67 -10.70
CA GLN A 33 -5.33 -1.02 -10.00
C GLN A 33 -4.53 0.24 -9.63
N ASP A 34 -4.44 1.19 -10.56
CA ASP A 34 -3.75 2.45 -10.36
C ASP A 34 -4.44 3.32 -9.31
N ASP A 35 -5.77 3.42 -9.34
CA ASP A 35 -6.56 4.13 -8.31
C ASP A 35 -6.29 3.54 -6.92
N VAL A 36 -6.36 2.20 -6.78
CA VAL A 36 -6.07 1.51 -5.52
C VAL A 36 -4.63 1.77 -5.06
N LYS A 37 -3.64 1.69 -5.95
CA LYS A 37 -2.24 1.96 -5.62
C LYS A 37 -2.04 3.41 -5.15
N GLU A 38 -2.72 4.36 -5.76
CA GLU A 38 -2.63 5.78 -5.39
C GLU A 38 -3.26 6.04 -4.00
N GLU A 39 -4.44 5.46 -3.72
CA GLU A 39 -5.05 5.52 -2.40
C GLU A 39 -4.14 4.92 -1.31
N LEU A 40 -3.45 3.81 -1.61
CA LEU A 40 -2.51 3.20 -0.66
C LEU A 40 -1.29 4.09 -0.38
N LYS A 41 -0.74 4.78 -1.39
CA LYS A 41 0.37 5.73 -1.19
C LYS A 41 -0.04 6.89 -0.28
N GLN A 42 -1.28 7.38 -0.39
CA GLN A 42 -1.77 8.44 0.49
C GLN A 42 -1.82 7.99 1.96
N VAL A 43 -2.14 6.71 2.20
CA VAL A 43 -2.11 6.12 3.54
C VAL A 43 -0.67 6.00 4.08
N GLU A 44 0.29 5.65 3.22
CA GLU A 44 1.71 5.60 3.60
C GLU A 44 2.28 6.99 3.95
N TYR A 45 1.90 8.04 3.21
CA TYR A 45 2.37 9.40 3.43
C TYR A 45 1.78 10.05 4.70
N SER A 46 0.54 9.72 5.04
CA SER A 46 -0.22 10.41 6.11
C SER A 46 0.14 9.99 7.55
N PHE A 47 1.28 9.33 7.77
CA PHE A 47 1.68 8.77 9.09
C PHE A 47 0.58 7.92 9.76
N SER A 48 -0.37 7.40 8.98
CA SER A 48 -1.54 6.69 9.49
C SER A 48 -1.17 5.32 10.08
N THR A 49 -1.84 4.93 11.16
CA THR A 49 -1.80 3.56 11.74
C THR A 49 -2.47 2.52 10.84
N LYS A 50 -3.11 2.95 9.75
CA LYS A 50 -3.79 2.08 8.82
C LYS A 50 -2.80 1.26 8.00
N LYS A 51 -3.10 -0.02 7.84
CA LYS A 51 -2.38 -0.92 6.93
C LYS A 51 -3.33 -1.41 5.84
N PRO A 52 -2.84 -1.64 4.61
CA PRO A 52 -3.68 -2.23 3.56
C PRO A 52 -4.10 -3.64 3.96
N ARG A 53 -5.35 -4.00 3.67
CA ARG A 53 -5.87 -5.33 3.99
C ARG A 53 -5.12 -6.41 3.18
N LYS A 54 -5.08 -7.64 3.70
CA LYS A 54 -4.48 -8.78 2.99
C LYS A 54 -5.21 -9.08 1.67
N GLU A 55 -6.53 -8.90 1.64
CA GLU A 55 -7.33 -9.09 0.41
C GLU A 55 -6.92 -8.12 -0.71
N VAL A 56 -6.56 -6.88 -0.37
CA VAL A 56 -6.10 -5.88 -1.34
C VAL A 56 -4.73 -6.27 -1.91
N HIS A 57 -3.80 -6.71 -1.07
CA HIS A 57 -2.49 -7.21 -1.52
C HIS A 57 -2.62 -8.42 -2.44
N HIS A 58 -3.48 -9.38 -2.07
CA HIS A 58 -3.74 -10.55 -2.89
C HIS A 58 -4.34 -10.17 -4.23
N TRP A 59 -5.33 -9.28 -4.24
CA TRP A 59 -5.94 -8.76 -5.46
C TRP A 59 -4.92 -8.06 -6.37
N LEU A 60 -4.06 -7.19 -5.83
CA LEU A 60 -3.00 -6.52 -6.59
C LEU A 60 -2.04 -7.52 -7.25
N ALA A 61 -1.65 -8.57 -6.53
CA ALA A 61 -0.78 -9.63 -7.07
C ALA A 61 -1.47 -10.40 -8.20
N GLU A 62 -2.76 -10.69 -8.06
CA GLU A 62 -3.55 -11.40 -9.07
C GLU A 62 -3.76 -10.56 -10.34
N VAL A 63 -3.94 -9.24 -10.20
CA VAL A 63 -3.97 -8.32 -11.34
C VAL A 63 -2.65 -8.35 -12.11
N GLU A 64 -1.48 -8.31 -11.44
CA GLU A 64 -0.18 -8.40 -12.13
C GLU A 64 0.04 -9.77 -12.80
N ARG A 65 -0.46 -10.85 -12.19
CA ARG A 65 -0.46 -12.19 -12.80
C ARG A 65 -1.25 -12.20 -14.10
N LEU A 66 -2.46 -11.63 -14.10
CA LEU A 66 -3.31 -11.56 -15.29
C LEU A 66 -2.69 -10.70 -16.39
N LYS A 67 -2.12 -9.54 -16.05
CA LYS A 67 -1.40 -8.69 -17.02
C LYS A 67 -0.31 -9.47 -17.74
N THR A 68 0.51 -10.19 -16.98
CA THR A 68 1.59 -11.01 -17.53
C THR A 68 1.05 -12.15 -18.41
N ALA A 69 -0.01 -12.83 -17.98
CA ALA A 69 -0.63 -13.91 -18.73
C ALA A 69 -1.24 -13.43 -20.06
N VAL A 70 -1.94 -12.28 -20.06
CA VAL A 70 -2.52 -11.68 -21.27
C VAL A 70 -1.41 -11.24 -22.23
N GLN A 71 -0.35 -10.60 -21.74
CA GLN A 71 0.80 -10.21 -22.57
C GLN A 71 1.51 -11.42 -23.19
N GLN A 72 1.69 -12.51 -22.44
CA GLN A 72 2.26 -13.75 -22.97
C GLN A 72 1.38 -14.32 -24.08
N LYS A 73 0.06 -14.36 -23.85
CA LYS A 73 -0.88 -14.85 -24.87
C LYS A 73 -0.93 -13.95 -26.09
N GLU A 74 -0.83 -12.63 -25.91
CA GLU A 74 -0.70 -11.66 -27.00
C GLU A 74 0.57 -11.87 -27.84
N LYS A 75 1.67 -12.36 -27.26
CA LYS A 75 2.87 -12.72 -28.01
C LYS A 75 2.72 -14.06 -28.74
N GLU A 76 2.09 -15.06 -28.12
CA GLU A 76 1.84 -16.36 -28.75
C GLU A 76 0.95 -16.24 -29.99
N VAL A 77 -0.20 -15.58 -29.83
CA VAL A 77 -0.49 -14.27 -30.45
C VAL A 77 0.26 -13.78 -31.73
N HIS A 78 1.05 -12.76 -31.54
CA HIS A 78 1.76 -12.14 -32.64
C HIS A 78 2.70 -13.09 -33.44
N GLU A 79 3.25 -14.14 -32.82
CA GLU A 79 4.30 -14.99 -33.40
C GLU A 79 3.79 -16.11 -34.33
N ARG A 80 2.59 -16.63 -34.14
CA ARG A 80 2.06 -17.71 -35.00
C ARG A 80 1.17 -17.12 -36.09
N ARG A 81 1.62 -17.21 -37.35
CA ARG A 81 0.85 -16.84 -38.56
C ARG A 81 -0.47 -17.59 -38.78
N SER A 82 -0.80 -18.59 -37.95
CA SER A 82 -1.93 -19.49 -38.12
C SER A 82 -2.39 -20.10 -36.78
N TRP A 83 -3.51 -19.63 -36.22
CA TRP A 83 -4.23 -20.31 -35.12
C TRP A 83 -5.59 -20.85 -35.53
N TRP A 84 -5.83 -21.06 -36.82
CA TRP A 84 -7.14 -21.40 -37.40
C TRP A 84 -7.84 -22.66 -36.82
N GLY A 85 -7.23 -23.39 -35.88
CA GLY A 85 -7.86 -24.52 -35.18
C GLY A 85 -7.54 -24.67 -33.69
N ASN A 86 -6.96 -23.65 -33.02
CA ASN A 86 -6.43 -23.86 -31.66
C ASN A 86 -7.49 -23.65 -30.56
N GLN A 87 -8.35 -24.66 -30.37
CA GLN A 87 -9.42 -24.65 -29.37
C GLN A 87 -8.92 -24.39 -27.94
N GLU A 88 -7.70 -24.82 -27.63
CA GLU A 88 -7.07 -24.59 -26.33
C GLU A 88 -6.78 -23.10 -26.07
N LEU A 89 -6.30 -22.38 -27.10
CA LEU A 89 -6.05 -20.95 -27.00
C LEU A 89 -7.35 -20.17 -26.78
N ARG A 90 -8.42 -20.52 -27.50
CA ARG A 90 -9.75 -19.95 -27.28
C ARG A 90 -10.24 -20.13 -25.85
N ARG A 91 -10.18 -21.36 -25.32
CA ARG A 91 -10.55 -21.64 -23.93
C ARG A 91 -9.70 -20.84 -22.94
N SER A 92 -8.42 -20.66 -23.24
CA SER A 92 -7.53 -19.84 -22.41
C SER A 92 -7.91 -18.36 -22.43
N VAL A 93 -8.23 -17.79 -23.59
CA VAL A 93 -8.68 -16.39 -23.72
C VAL A 93 -10.02 -16.18 -23.03
N ASP A 94 -10.96 -17.11 -23.18
CA ASP A 94 -12.24 -17.08 -22.49
C ASP A 94 -12.05 -17.14 -20.97
N LYS A 95 -11.18 -18.05 -20.49
CA LYS A 95 -10.83 -18.17 -19.07
C LYS A 95 -10.23 -16.89 -18.51
N LEU A 96 -9.25 -16.30 -19.19
CA LEU A 96 -8.65 -15.03 -18.76
C LEU A 96 -9.67 -13.89 -18.77
N THR A 97 -10.61 -13.89 -19.72
CA THR A 97 -11.69 -12.89 -19.77
C THR A 97 -12.57 -12.98 -18.54
N THR A 98 -12.97 -14.18 -18.13
CA THR A 98 -13.73 -14.40 -16.90
C THR A 98 -12.94 -14.00 -15.66
N GLU A 99 -11.67 -14.37 -15.55
CA GLU A 99 -10.82 -13.99 -14.40
C GLU A 99 -10.66 -12.45 -14.28
N VAL A 100 -10.49 -11.74 -15.41
CA VAL A 100 -10.45 -10.27 -15.42
C VAL A 100 -11.76 -9.65 -14.95
N GLU A 101 -12.90 -10.20 -15.38
CA GLU A 101 -14.23 -9.73 -14.93
C GLU A 101 -14.44 -9.95 -13.44
N GLU A 102 -14.06 -11.11 -12.93
CA GLU A 102 -14.15 -11.44 -11.50
C GLU A 102 -13.30 -10.50 -10.65
N LEU A 103 -12.04 -10.24 -11.03
CA LEU A 103 -11.20 -9.27 -10.31
C LEU A 103 -11.72 -7.85 -10.42
N ALA A 104 -12.30 -7.47 -11.57
CA ALA A 104 -12.92 -6.16 -11.73
C ALA A 104 -14.12 -5.98 -10.80
N GLU A 105 -14.86 -7.03 -10.48
CA GLU A 105 -15.96 -6.99 -9.51
C GLU A 105 -15.43 -6.95 -8.06
N GLN A 106 -14.37 -7.70 -7.77
CA GLN A 106 -13.70 -7.72 -6.46
C GLN A 106 -13.04 -6.38 -6.09
N SER A 107 -12.76 -5.52 -7.08
CA SER A 107 -12.16 -4.19 -6.88
C SER A 107 -13.01 -3.24 -6.02
N LYS A 108 -14.27 -3.60 -5.71
CA LYS A 108 -15.18 -2.77 -4.91
C LYS A 108 -14.83 -2.73 -3.43
N PHE A 109 -14.05 -3.69 -2.94
CA PHE A 109 -13.58 -3.79 -1.55
C PHE A 109 -14.60 -3.29 -0.52
N PRO A 110 -15.69 -4.04 -0.24
CA PRO A 110 -16.80 -3.55 0.60
C PRO A 110 -16.38 -3.18 2.04
N ARG A 111 -15.21 -3.65 2.49
CA ARG A 111 -14.61 -3.34 3.81
C ARG A 111 -13.57 -2.20 3.74
N GLY A 112 -13.47 -1.52 2.61
CA GLY A 112 -12.42 -0.55 2.31
C GLY A 112 -11.05 -1.17 2.07
N LEU A 113 -10.09 -0.36 1.64
CA LEU A 113 -8.75 -0.81 1.28
C LEU A 113 -7.84 -1.09 2.49
N THR A 114 -8.13 -0.47 3.63
CA THR A 114 -7.26 -0.50 4.81
C THR A 114 -7.98 -0.97 6.07
N LEU A 115 -7.19 -1.39 7.05
CA LEU A 115 -7.60 -1.73 8.41
C LEU A 115 -6.71 -1.01 9.41
N GLU A 116 -7.26 -0.64 10.56
CA GLU A 116 -6.46 -0.08 11.67
C GLU A 116 -5.48 -1.13 12.18
N SER A 117 -4.20 -0.76 12.27
CA SER A 117 -3.15 -1.61 12.79
C SER A 117 -2.54 -0.98 14.03
N HIS A 118 -2.75 -1.63 15.18
CA HIS A 118 -2.14 -1.24 16.46
C HIS A 118 -0.63 -1.56 16.55
N GLU A 119 -0.02 -2.15 15.52
CA GLU A 119 1.38 -2.58 15.55
C GLU A 119 2.42 -1.43 15.60
N ARG A 120 1.99 -0.16 15.48
CA ARG A 120 2.87 1.03 15.60
C ARG A 120 2.51 1.96 16.75
N GLU A 121 1.72 1.52 17.72
CA GLU A 121 1.65 2.28 18.98
C GLU A 121 2.96 2.05 19.73
N GLY A 122 3.79 3.09 19.83
CA GLY A 122 4.92 3.07 20.75
C GLY A 122 4.43 2.72 22.16
N VAL A 123 5.26 2.00 22.92
CA VAL A 123 4.86 1.56 24.26
C VAL A 123 5.00 2.74 25.21
N PRO A 124 3.94 3.12 25.97
CA PRO A 124 4.05 4.15 26.97
C PRO A 124 5.18 3.83 27.95
N ILE A 125 6.09 4.77 28.14
CA ILE A 125 7.20 4.63 29.08
C ILE A 125 6.63 4.85 30.49
N PRO A 126 6.91 3.97 31.47
CA PRO A 126 6.44 4.14 32.83
C PRO A 126 6.82 5.52 33.39
N THR A 127 5.85 6.25 33.90
CA THR A 127 6.06 7.58 34.47
C THR A 127 5.17 7.81 35.68
N SER A 128 5.67 8.57 36.66
CA SER A 128 4.88 9.03 37.80
C SER A 128 3.99 10.22 37.41
N SER A 129 2.89 10.44 38.12
CA SER A 129 2.12 11.69 37.97
C SER A 129 2.98 12.86 38.42
N LEU A 130 3.31 13.77 37.50
CA LEU A 130 4.02 15.01 37.79
C LEU A 130 3.04 16.18 37.86
N ILE A 131 3.05 16.87 39.00
CA ILE A 131 2.19 18.01 39.30
C ILE A 131 3.12 19.20 39.53
N GLY A 132 2.99 20.23 38.71
CA GLY A 132 3.81 21.44 38.80
C GLY A 132 3.57 22.37 37.61
N GLU A 133 3.32 23.64 37.88
CA GLU A 133 2.96 24.63 36.85
C GLU A 133 4.06 24.78 35.79
N THR A 134 5.32 24.91 36.22
CA THR A 134 6.47 24.99 35.30
C THR A 134 6.58 23.78 34.40
N PHE A 135 6.33 22.58 34.94
CA PHE A 135 6.36 21.35 34.15
C PHE A 135 5.26 21.34 33.09
N GLN A 136 4.03 21.68 33.48
CA GLN A 136 2.90 21.72 32.54
C GLN A 136 3.09 22.79 31.47
N LYS A 137 3.61 23.97 31.84
CA LYS A 137 3.97 25.03 30.91
C LYS A 137 5.00 24.55 29.89
N ASN A 138 6.14 24.01 30.34
CA ASN A 138 7.19 23.51 29.44
C ASN A 138 6.68 22.38 28.55
N LYS A 139 5.85 21.47 29.09
CA LYS A 139 5.23 20.40 28.30
C LYS A 139 4.34 20.97 27.19
N SER A 140 3.51 21.97 27.50
CA SER A 140 2.64 22.63 26.52
C SER A 140 3.46 23.31 25.42
N GLU A 141 4.44 24.13 25.80
CA GLU A 141 5.29 24.85 24.83
C GLU A 141 6.00 23.90 23.86
N ILE A 142 6.52 22.77 24.37
CA ILE A 142 7.16 21.76 23.52
C ILE A 142 6.13 21.09 22.60
N LEU A 143 4.94 20.74 23.11
CA LEU A 143 3.89 20.16 22.27
C LEU A 143 3.44 21.13 21.19
N ASP A 144 3.24 22.40 21.51
CA ASP A 144 2.83 23.42 20.55
C ASP A 144 3.88 23.60 19.45
N CYS A 145 5.17 23.57 19.81
CA CYS A 145 6.27 23.57 18.85
C CYS A 145 6.28 22.31 17.96
N LEU A 146 6.02 21.12 18.52
CA LEU A 146 6.00 19.87 17.77
C LEU A 146 4.78 19.72 16.85
N MET A 147 3.69 20.41 17.15
CA MET A 147 2.44 20.37 16.37
C MET A 147 2.36 21.46 15.29
N GLY A 148 3.37 22.32 15.17
CA GLY A 148 3.47 23.31 14.10
C GLY A 148 3.83 22.69 12.75
N ASP A 149 3.65 23.45 11.67
CA ASP A 149 3.88 22.99 10.29
C ASP A 149 5.36 22.97 9.85
N GLU A 150 6.30 23.34 10.73
CA GLU A 150 7.74 23.42 10.43
C GLU A 150 8.54 22.31 11.12
N ASP A 151 9.47 21.69 10.37
CA ASP A 151 10.44 20.74 10.89
C ASP A 151 11.27 21.38 12.02
N SER A 152 11.04 20.91 13.24
CA SER A 152 11.59 21.54 14.45
C SER A 152 12.56 20.62 15.19
N VAL A 153 13.71 21.17 15.61
CA VAL A 153 14.67 20.50 16.50
C VAL A 153 14.66 21.19 17.86
N ILE A 154 14.26 20.47 18.91
CA ILE A 154 14.11 21.02 20.26
C ILE A 154 15.22 20.49 21.18
N GLY A 155 16.06 21.39 21.66
CA GLY A 155 17.09 21.09 22.66
C GLY A 155 16.62 21.40 24.07
N ILE A 156 16.62 20.40 24.97
CA ILE A 156 16.29 20.59 26.39
C ILE A 156 17.58 20.50 27.23
N TYR A 157 17.95 21.60 27.88
CA TYR A 157 19.18 21.71 28.68
C TYR A 157 18.89 22.17 30.12
N GLY A 158 19.88 22.01 31.00
CA GLY A 158 19.79 22.38 32.41
C GLY A 158 20.59 21.46 33.33
N MET A 159 20.65 21.81 34.62
CA MET A 159 21.37 21.03 35.64
C MET A 159 20.98 19.54 35.65
N GLY A 160 21.88 18.69 36.16
CA GLY A 160 21.59 17.28 36.41
C GLY A 160 20.43 17.11 37.40
N GLY A 161 19.60 16.07 37.22
CA GLY A 161 18.52 15.73 38.16
C GLY A 161 17.23 16.56 38.06
N VAL A 162 17.19 17.63 37.26
CA VAL A 162 15.99 18.50 37.14
C VAL A 162 14.80 17.90 36.39
N GLY A 163 14.87 16.63 35.98
CA GLY A 163 13.74 15.92 35.35
C GLY A 163 13.58 16.13 33.85
N LYS A 164 14.62 16.53 33.10
CA LYS A 164 14.56 16.72 31.63
C LYS A 164 14.09 15.47 30.88
N THR A 165 14.68 14.31 31.18
CA THR A 165 14.28 13.03 30.58
C THR A 165 12.86 12.65 30.98
N THR A 166 12.44 13.00 32.19
CA THR A 166 11.07 12.78 32.67
C THR A 166 10.07 13.65 31.90
N LEU A 167 10.39 14.91 31.62
CA LEU A 167 9.59 15.78 30.76
C LEU A 167 9.41 15.17 29.36
N LEU A 168 10.50 14.73 28.73
CA LEU A 168 10.45 14.05 27.42
C LEU A 168 9.61 12.76 27.47
N THR A 169 9.70 12.00 28.55
CA THR A 169 8.90 10.78 28.75
C THR A 169 7.39 11.09 28.75
N HIS A 170 6.98 12.18 29.41
CA HIS A 170 5.58 12.60 29.39
C HIS A 170 5.13 13.13 28.02
N ILE A 171 6.00 13.82 27.29
CA ILE A 171 5.71 14.28 25.93
C ILE A 171 5.54 13.08 24.99
N HIS A 172 6.46 12.13 25.02
CA HIS A 172 6.37 10.86 24.29
C HIS A 172 5.01 10.18 24.50
N ASN A 173 4.62 9.98 25.77
CA ASN A 173 3.34 9.33 26.08
C ASN A 173 2.12 10.17 25.66
N GLU A 174 2.23 11.50 25.62
CA GLU A 174 1.17 12.38 25.12
C GLU A 174 1.03 12.27 23.60
N LEU A 175 2.15 12.21 22.86
CA LEU A 175 2.16 12.01 21.41
C LEU A 175 1.52 10.66 21.05
N LEU A 176 1.84 9.60 21.80
CA LEU A 176 1.19 8.30 21.63
C LEU A 176 -0.32 8.36 21.82
N LYS A 177 -0.82 9.05 22.86
CA LYS A 177 -2.26 9.25 23.07
C LYS A 177 -2.93 10.02 21.94
N ARG A 178 -2.18 10.89 21.26
CA ARG A 178 -2.63 11.62 20.07
C ARG A 178 -2.48 10.81 18.78
N HIS A 179 -2.09 9.54 18.87
CA HIS A 179 -1.84 8.65 17.72
C HIS A 179 -0.74 9.18 16.78
N ILE A 180 0.20 9.94 17.34
CA ILE A 180 1.37 10.44 16.62
C ILE A 180 2.49 9.41 16.74
N SER A 181 3.00 8.96 15.61
CA SER A 181 4.13 8.04 15.55
C SER A 181 5.37 8.69 16.15
N VAL A 182 5.94 8.08 17.19
CA VAL A 182 7.13 8.58 17.90
C VAL A 182 8.16 7.46 18.05
N SER A 183 9.44 7.81 17.92
CA SER A 183 10.57 6.89 18.17
C SER A 183 11.40 7.43 19.33
N TRP A 184 11.70 6.58 20.31
CA TRP A 184 12.53 6.91 21.47
C TRP A 184 13.88 6.20 21.37
N VAL A 185 14.96 6.97 21.21
CA VAL A 185 16.32 6.42 21.10
C VAL A 185 17.21 7.04 22.18
N THR A 186 17.92 6.21 22.94
CA THR A 186 18.93 6.67 23.90
C THR A 186 20.31 6.50 23.29
N VAL A 187 21.04 7.60 23.15
CA VAL A 187 22.40 7.60 22.60
C VAL A 187 23.39 7.79 23.75
N SER A 188 24.27 6.81 23.96
CA SER A 188 25.37 6.91 24.93
C SER A 188 26.64 7.44 24.25
N GLN A 189 27.64 7.85 25.03
CA GLN A 189 28.87 8.43 24.50
C GLN A 189 29.64 7.49 23.55
N ASN A 190 29.48 6.17 23.70
CA ASN A 190 30.10 5.15 22.85
C ASN A 190 29.18 4.70 21.70
N PHE A 191 28.49 5.63 21.02
CA PHE A 191 27.57 5.30 19.94
C PHE A 191 28.28 5.14 18.58
N SER A 192 27.65 4.41 17.66
CA SER A 192 27.99 4.44 16.24
C SER A 192 26.74 4.72 15.41
N ILE A 193 26.88 5.51 14.35
CA ILE A 193 25.76 5.88 13.47
C ILE A 193 25.12 4.64 12.85
N GLN A 194 25.93 3.63 12.51
CA GLN A 194 25.44 2.33 12.00
C GLN A 194 24.48 1.62 12.97
N LYS A 195 24.64 1.78 14.29
CA LYS A 195 23.72 1.21 15.29
C LYS A 195 22.43 2.01 15.48
N LEU A 196 22.35 3.20 14.90
CA LEU A 196 21.21 4.10 15.02
C LEU A 196 20.33 4.08 13.77
N GLN A 197 20.91 3.69 12.63
CA GLN A 197 20.26 3.61 11.31
C GLN A 197 19.82 2.18 10.92
N HIS A 198 20.25 1.16 11.66
CA HIS A 198 19.89 -0.26 11.51
C HIS A 198 19.34 -0.81 12.81
#